data_AF-K2EZ51-F1
#
_entry.id   AF-K2EZ51-F1
#
_cell.length_a   1.000
_cell.length_b   1.000
_cell.length_c   1.000
_cell.angle_alpha   90.00
_cell.angle_beta   90.00
_cell.angle_gamma   90.00
#
_symmetry.space_group_name_H-M   'P 1'
#
loop_
_entity.id
_entity.type
_entity.pdbx_description
1 polymer ?
#
loop_
_entity_poly.entity_id
_entity_poly.type
_entity_poly.pdbx_seq_one_letter_code
_entity_poly.pdbx_strand_id
1 'polypeptide(L)'
;MVTTTIIAFREFLEAFLIVGVFLGISRKLKLKKELEISLAAITGIILSLLLTTATYFFGNQVHEILTEKNAELLESYLMIFSGLFIAYVVFSLHDVIQRSRNGTLIKVQQKLQEKVFDFSLFSTIVFIVIREGFEIALFTASTSLFSVFIQNFIGLMIGFTFASILGILIFFAYIKFSLGKIFKFTEYLIIVLGAAFVQNGTTKLLEHGFNIHLSKVLSFPLNFLPNTNSLIGHMMKSFFGLDREFSFSKFAIMGGYILIIYLLFLKKKVKN
;
A
#
# COMPACT_ATOMS: atom_id res chain seq x y z
N MET A 1 -9.78 14.95 -18.71
CA MET A 1 -10.96 14.08 -18.43
C MET A 1 -10.64 12.58 -18.44
N VAL A 2 -10.58 11.90 -19.59
CA VAL A 2 -10.47 10.41 -19.65
C VAL A 2 -9.18 9.90 -19.00
N THR A 3 -8.04 10.54 -19.27
CA THR A 3 -6.75 10.19 -18.66
C THR A 3 -6.80 10.29 -17.13
N THR A 4 -7.34 11.41 -16.61
CA THR A 4 -7.55 11.63 -15.17
C THR A 4 -8.46 10.58 -14.56
N THR A 5 -9.52 10.17 -15.26
CA THR A 5 -10.41 9.10 -14.78
C THR A 5 -9.71 7.76 -14.66
N ILE A 6 -8.93 7.36 -15.67
CA ILE A 6 -8.25 6.05 -15.66
C ILE A 6 -7.19 5.99 -14.56
N ILE A 7 -6.44 7.08 -14.38
CA ILE A 7 -5.39 7.17 -13.35
C ILE A 7 -6.04 7.20 -11.96
N ALA A 8 -7.00 8.10 -11.72
CA ALA A 8 -7.71 8.16 -10.44
C ALA A 8 -8.38 6.82 -10.11
N PHE A 9 -9.02 6.17 -11.09
CA PHE A 9 -9.60 4.84 -10.90
C PHE A 9 -8.57 3.81 -10.42
N ARG A 10 -7.38 3.79 -11.01
CA ARG A 10 -6.31 2.84 -10.66
C ARG A 10 -5.81 3.05 -9.24
N GLU A 11 -5.49 4.29 -8.87
CA GLU A 11 -4.95 4.60 -7.54
C GLU A 11 -6.03 4.38 -6.46
N PHE A 12 -7.28 4.79 -6.70
CA PHE A 12 -8.37 4.52 -5.76
C PHE A 12 -8.66 3.03 -5.63
N LEU A 13 -8.62 2.26 -6.74
CA LEU A 13 -8.84 0.83 -6.69
C LEU A 13 -7.76 0.14 -5.86
N GLU A 14 -6.49 0.57 -5.99
CA GLU A 14 -5.39 0.09 -5.15
C GLU A 14 -5.65 0.36 -3.67
N ALA A 15 -5.98 1.60 -3.30
CA ALA A 15 -6.33 1.97 -1.93
C ALA A 15 -7.48 1.11 -1.37
N PHE A 16 -8.58 0.98 -2.12
CA PHE A 16 -9.74 0.21 -1.69
C PHE A 16 -9.45 -1.29 -1.55
N LEU A 17 -8.64 -1.85 -2.44
CA LEU A 17 -8.23 -3.25 -2.36
C LEU A 17 -7.40 -3.50 -1.10
N ILE A 18 -6.43 -2.64 -0.82
CA ILE A 18 -5.57 -2.77 0.36
C ILE A 18 -6.41 -2.65 1.65
N VAL A 19 -7.23 -1.60 1.77
CA VAL A 19 -8.12 -1.41 2.92
C VAL A 19 -9.11 -2.58 3.06
N GLY A 20 -9.67 -3.06 1.95
CA GLY A 20 -10.56 -4.21 1.91
C GLY A 20 -9.91 -5.51 2.40
N VAL A 21 -8.64 -5.74 2.06
CA VAL A 21 -7.86 -6.88 2.57
C VAL A 21 -7.69 -6.76 4.09
N PHE A 22 -7.29 -5.60 4.61
CA PHE A 22 -7.14 -5.37 6.05
C PHE A 22 -8.46 -5.52 6.82
N LEU A 23 -9.56 -4.94 6.32
CA LEU A 23 -10.90 -5.11 6.88
C LEU A 23 -11.32 -6.59 6.88
N GLY A 24 -11.09 -7.29 5.77
CA GLY A 24 -11.41 -8.70 5.63
C GLY A 24 -10.65 -9.57 6.64
N ILE A 25 -9.38 -9.25 6.90
CA ILE A 25 -8.56 -9.92 7.92
C ILE A 25 -9.12 -9.66 9.32
N SER A 26 -9.37 -8.40 9.67
CA SER A 26 -9.90 -8.01 10.98
C SER A 26 -11.21 -8.77 11.29
N ARG A 27 -12.09 -8.85 10.29
CA ARG A 27 -13.36 -9.58 10.40
C ARG A 27 -13.17 -11.09 10.52
N LYS A 28 -12.32 -11.70 9.69
CA LYS A 28 -12.05 -13.16 9.74
C LYS A 28 -11.37 -13.58 11.03
N LEU A 29 -10.48 -12.74 11.58
CA LEU A 29 -9.76 -12.99 12.84
C LEU A 29 -10.55 -12.57 14.09
N LYS A 30 -11.79 -12.07 13.94
CA LYS A 30 -12.64 -11.54 15.02
C LYS A 30 -11.91 -10.52 15.91
N LEU A 31 -11.00 -9.74 15.32
CA LEU A 31 -10.18 -8.77 16.04
C LEU A 31 -10.99 -7.56 16.52
N LYS A 32 -12.24 -7.38 16.02
CA LYS A 32 -13.14 -6.25 16.31
C LYS A 32 -12.55 -4.87 15.97
N LYS A 33 -11.54 -4.81 15.10
CA LYS A 33 -10.85 -3.56 14.69
C LYS A 33 -11.40 -2.93 13.41
N GLU A 34 -12.61 -3.31 13.01
CA GLU A 34 -13.24 -2.78 11.79
C GLU A 34 -13.44 -1.26 11.87
N LEU A 35 -13.79 -0.75 13.06
CA LEU A 35 -13.94 0.69 13.31
C LEU A 35 -12.62 1.43 13.16
N GLU A 36 -11.52 0.95 13.77
CA GLU A 36 -10.20 1.57 13.66
C GLU A 36 -9.69 1.61 12.22
N ILE A 37 -9.90 0.54 11.45
CA ILE A 37 -9.52 0.49 10.04
C ILE A 37 -10.32 1.51 9.23
N SER A 38 -11.63 1.60 9.47
CA SER A 38 -12.48 2.58 8.79
C SER A 38 -12.08 4.01 9.15
N LEU A 39 -11.72 4.27 10.42
CA LEU A 39 -11.22 5.56 10.87
C LEU A 39 -9.85 5.89 10.27
N ALA A 40 -8.95 4.91 10.15
CA ALA A 40 -7.66 5.06 9.48
C ALA A 40 -7.83 5.45 8.00
N ALA A 41 -8.74 4.76 7.30
CA ALA A 41 -9.03 5.08 5.91
C ALA A 41 -9.64 6.48 5.76
N ILE A 42 -10.62 6.85 6.60
CA ILE A 42 -11.25 8.17 6.58
C ILE A 42 -10.24 9.26 6.90
N THR A 43 -9.40 9.07 7.92
CA THR A 43 -8.36 10.05 8.28
C THR A 43 -7.32 10.20 7.16
N GLY A 44 -6.92 9.11 6.51
CA GLY A 44 -6.07 9.16 5.32
C GLY A 44 -6.71 9.94 4.17
N ILE A 45 -8.01 9.74 3.91
CA ILE A 45 -8.76 10.48 2.89
C ILE A 45 -8.81 11.97 3.22
N ILE A 46 -9.14 12.31 4.47
CA ILE A 46 -9.20 13.71 4.93
C ILE A 46 -7.84 14.37 4.81
N LEU A 47 -6.76 13.70 5.23
CA LEU A 47 -5.39 14.21 5.12
C LEU A 47 -4.98 14.39 3.65
N SER A 48 -5.37 13.47 2.77
CA SER A 48 -5.13 13.59 1.33
C SER A 48 -5.85 14.80 0.72
N LEU A 49 -7.12 15.01 1.10
CA LEU A 49 -7.90 16.17 0.67
C LEU A 49 -7.33 17.49 1.23
N LEU A 50 -6.90 17.49 2.49
CA LEU A 50 -6.23 18.65 3.10
C LEU A 50 -4.91 18.97 2.41
N LEU A 51 -4.09 17.96 2.10
CA LEU A 51 -2.85 18.15 1.34
C LEU A 51 -3.14 18.70 -0.06
N THR A 52 -4.14 18.17 -0.76
CA THR A 52 -4.54 18.63 -2.09
C THR A 52 -5.06 20.09 -2.07
N THR A 53 -5.87 20.44 -1.07
CA THR A 53 -6.38 21.81 -0.93
C THR A 53 -5.31 22.78 -0.45
N ALA A 54 -4.43 22.36 0.47
CA ALA A 54 -3.29 23.17 0.92
C ALA A 54 -2.31 23.45 -0.22
N THR A 55 -1.96 22.45 -1.03
CA THR A 55 -1.11 22.65 -2.22
C THR A 55 -1.76 23.59 -3.25
N TYR A 56 -3.09 23.57 -3.38
CA TYR A 56 -3.81 24.51 -4.24
C TYR A 56 -3.78 25.96 -3.71
N PHE A 57 -4.10 26.17 -2.43
CA PHE A 57 -4.17 27.52 -1.85
C PHE A 57 -2.80 28.15 -1.58
N PHE A 58 -1.81 27.35 -1.17
CA PHE A 58 -0.44 27.79 -0.91
C PHE A 58 0.50 27.58 -2.11
N GLY A 59 -0.05 27.32 -3.30
CA GLY A 59 0.68 26.85 -4.49
C GLY A 59 1.93 27.64 -4.87
N ASN A 60 1.94 28.96 -4.66
CA ASN A 60 3.10 29.80 -4.98
C ASN A 60 4.28 29.62 -4.02
N GLN A 61 4.04 29.31 -2.74
CA GLN A 61 5.11 29.06 -1.74
C GLN A 61 5.44 27.57 -1.64
N VAL A 62 4.47 26.71 -1.93
CA VAL A 62 4.63 25.26 -1.90
C VAL A 62 5.40 24.75 -3.11
N HIS A 63 5.28 25.38 -4.29
CA HIS A 63 6.08 24.99 -5.48
C HIS A 63 7.60 25.09 -5.25
N GLU A 64 8.06 26.03 -4.42
CA GLU A 64 9.50 26.16 -4.10
C GLU A 64 10.01 25.01 -3.22
N ILE A 65 9.14 24.37 -2.43
CA ILE A 65 9.51 23.34 -1.45
C ILE A 65 9.18 21.92 -1.97
N LEU A 66 8.04 21.77 -2.64
CA LEU A 66 7.53 20.54 -3.24
C LEU A 66 7.80 20.52 -4.75
N THR A 67 9.08 20.53 -5.13
CA THR A 67 9.50 20.19 -6.50
C THR A 67 9.08 18.74 -6.82
N GLU A 68 8.80 18.41 -8.09
CA GLU A 68 8.43 17.05 -8.54
C GLU A 68 9.36 15.97 -7.95
N LYS A 69 10.68 16.23 -7.96
CA LYS A 69 11.69 15.38 -7.35
C LYS A 69 11.49 15.15 -5.84
N ASN A 70 11.16 16.18 -5.07
CA ASN A 70 10.95 16.07 -3.62
C ASN A 70 9.66 15.29 -3.32
N ALA A 71 8.65 15.45 -4.17
CA ALA A 71 7.40 14.73 -4.06
C ALA A 71 7.59 13.22 -4.33
N GLU A 72 8.35 12.87 -5.38
CA GLU A 72 8.73 11.48 -5.69
C GLU A 72 9.61 10.85 -4.60
N LEU A 73 10.51 11.64 -3.99
CA LEU A 73 11.30 11.18 -2.84
C LEU A 73 10.42 10.88 -1.62
N LEU A 74 9.50 11.78 -1.28
CA LEU A 74 8.54 11.58 -0.20
C LEU A 74 7.71 10.31 -0.46
N GLU A 75 7.20 10.13 -1.68
CA GLU A 75 6.47 8.94 -2.09
C GLU A 75 7.31 7.67 -1.86
N SER A 76 8.58 7.70 -2.27
CA SER A 76 9.50 6.58 -2.12
C SER A 76 9.75 6.22 -0.65
N TYR A 77 9.91 7.21 0.23
CA TYR A 77 10.03 6.99 1.68
C TYR A 77 8.76 6.38 2.27
N LEU A 78 7.59 6.90 1.88
CA LEU A 78 6.29 6.38 2.32
C LEU A 78 6.09 4.92 1.88
N MET A 79 6.52 4.54 0.67
CA MET A 79 6.47 3.15 0.20
C MET A 79 7.36 2.23 1.05
N ILE A 80 8.63 2.61 1.28
CA ILE A 80 9.55 1.80 2.10
C ILE A 80 9.03 1.67 3.53
N PHE A 81 8.58 2.78 4.12
CA PHE A 81 8.04 2.79 5.47
C PHE A 81 6.80 1.89 5.58
N SER A 82 5.86 2.01 4.64
CA SER A 82 4.67 1.16 4.58
C SER A 82 5.04 -0.32 4.47
N GLY A 83 6.03 -0.67 3.64
CA GLY A 83 6.51 -2.04 3.49
C GLY A 83 7.14 -2.60 4.77
N LEU A 84 8.09 -1.90 5.39
CA LEU A 84 8.71 -2.32 6.67
C LEU A 84 7.67 -2.51 7.77
N PHE A 85 6.66 -1.68 7.74
CA PHE A 85 5.65 -1.66 8.76
C PHE A 85 4.60 -2.76 8.53
N ILE A 86 4.30 -3.11 7.27
CA ILE A 86 3.58 -4.33 6.95
C ILE A 86 4.29 -5.56 7.54
N ALA A 87 5.63 -5.65 7.46
CA ALA A 87 6.37 -6.73 8.11
C ALA A 87 6.09 -6.79 9.63
N TYR A 88 6.00 -5.63 10.28
CA TYR A 88 5.66 -5.54 11.70
C TYR A 88 4.26 -6.07 12.00
N VAL A 89 3.26 -5.71 11.18
CA VAL A 89 1.87 -6.20 11.32
C VAL A 89 1.82 -7.71 11.15
N VAL A 90 2.49 -8.27 10.14
CA VAL A 90 2.54 -9.73 9.91
C VAL A 90 3.18 -10.43 11.12
N PHE A 91 4.30 -9.90 11.62
CA PHE A 91 4.94 -10.44 12.82
C PHE A 91 4.02 -10.40 14.05
N SER A 92 3.29 -9.31 14.24
CA SER A 92 2.33 -9.19 15.33
C SER A 92 1.14 -10.16 15.19
N LEU A 93 0.66 -10.41 13.97
CA LEU A 93 -0.41 -11.39 13.71
C LEU A 93 0.04 -12.81 14.02
N HIS A 94 1.26 -13.16 13.63
CA HIS A 94 1.83 -14.47 13.87
C HIS A 94 1.85 -14.83 15.37
N ASP A 95 2.17 -13.86 16.22
CA ASP A 95 2.19 -14.02 17.67
C ASP A 95 0.82 -14.29 18.28
N VAL A 96 -0.20 -13.57 17.81
CA VAL A 96 -1.57 -13.72 18.28
C VAL A 96 -2.08 -15.12 17.95
N ILE A 97 -1.71 -15.64 16.78
CA ILE A 97 -2.23 -16.91 16.25
C ILE A 97 -1.52 -18.11 16.86
N GLN A 98 -0.20 -18.02 17.09
CA GLN A 98 0.50 -19.07 17.84
C GLN A 98 0.04 -19.14 19.31
N ARG A 99 -0.13 -17.99 19.98
CA ARG A 99 -0.57 -17.96 21.38
C ARG A 99 -2.02 -18.41 21.55
N SER A 100 -2.91 -18.07 20.61
CA SER A 100 -4.30 -18.57 20.61
C SER A 100 -4.38 -20.10 20.48
N ARG A 101 -3.35 -20.75 19.93
CA ARG A 101 -3.29 -22.21 19.77
C ARG A 101 -2.83 -22.95 21.03
N ASN A 102 -2.13 -22.26 21.94
CA ASN A 102 -1.55 -22.85 23.16
C ASN A 102 -2.44 -22.70 24.42
N GLY A 103 -3.69 -22.26 24.28
CA GLY A 103 -4.73 -22.45 25.31
C GLY A 103 -4.53 -21.73 26.64
N THR A 104 -3.58 -20.80 26.80
CA THR A 104 -3.39 -20.09 28.07
C THR A 104 -4.16 -18.77 28.08
N LEU A 105 -5.30 -18.80 28.78
CA LEU A 105 -6.23 -17.70 28.93
C LEU A 105 -5.65 -16.55 29.78
N ILE A 106 -5.79 -15.34 29.22
CA ILE A 106 -6.38 -14.14 29.83
C ILE A 106 -5.69 -13.58 31.10
N LYS A 107 -5.12 -12.38 30.98
CA LYS A 107 -5.48 -11.14 31.75
C LYS A 107 -4.39 -10.06 31.79
N VAL A 108 -3.18 -10.31 31.29
CA VAL A 108 -2.11 -9.28 31.28
C VAL A 108 -1.74 -8.81 29.86
N GLN A 109 -2.07 -9.58 28.81
CA GLN A 109 -1.68 -9.28 27.43
C GLN A 109 -2.64 -8.36 26.64
N GLN A 110 -3.89 -8.19 27.10
CA GLN A 110 -4.91 -7.42 26.38
C GLN A 110 -4.54 -5.93 26.25
N LYS A 111 -4.00 -5.30 27.30
CA LYS A 111 -3.69 -3.86 27.32
C LYS A 111 -2.44 -3.44 26.54
N LEU A 112 -1.50 -4.36 26.30
CA LEU A 112 -0.26 -4.10 25.55
C LEU A 112 -0.38 -4.53 24.08
N GLN A 113 -1.18 -5.55 23.76
CA GLN A 113 -1.43 -5.98 22.38
C GLN A 113 -2.51 -5.16 21.66
N GLU A 114 -3.45 -4.52 22.38
CA GLU A 114 -4.35 -3.52 21.79
C GLU A 114 -3.55 -2.35 21.19
N LYS A 115 -2.82 -1.60 22.02
CA LYS A 115 -2.14 -0.36 21.60
C LYS A 115 -1.15 -0.50 20.43
N VAL A 116 -0.39 -1.59 20.41
CA VAL A 116 0.69 -1.77 19.43
C VAL A 116 0.12 -2.14 18.05
N PHE A 117 -0.91 -2.97 18.01
CA PHE A 117 -1.60 -3.30 16.77
C PHE A 117 -2.51 -2.15 16.31
N ASP A 118 -3.06 -1.36 17.24
CA ASP A 118 -3.91 -0.19 16.94
C ASP A 118 -3.11 0.89 16.21
N PHE A 119 -2.03 1.39 16.83
CA PHE A 119 -1.24 2.46 16.19
C PHE A 119 -0.55 1.95 14.94
N SER A 120 -0.11 0.69 14.97
CA SER A 120 0.56 0.12 13.83
C SER A 120 -0.39 0.11 12.64
N LEU A 121 -1.38 -0.79 12.66
CA LEU A 121 -2.25 -1.01 11.52
C LEU A 121 -2.94 0.29 11.05
N PHE A 122 -3.36 1.16 11.98
CA PHE A 122 -3.90 2.47 11.69
C PHE A 122 -2.93 3.31 10.84
N SER A 123 -1.69 3.45 11.28
CA SER A 123 -0.69 4.26 10.58
C SER A 123 -0.33 3.70 9.20
N THR A 124 -0.29 2.38 9.00
CA THR A 124 -0.09 1.81 7.65
C THR A 124 -1.19 2.24 6.70
N ILE A 125 -2.45 2.07 7.13
CA ILE A 125 -3.59 2.37 6.28
C ILE A 125 -3.64 3.85 5.97
N VAL A 126 -3.39 4.71 6.97
CA VAL A 126 -3.27 6.15 6.78
C VAL A 126 -2.17 6.47 5.77
N PHE A 127 -0.97 5.92 5.90
CA PHE A 127 0.14 6.22 4.99
C PHE A 127 -0.11 5.72 3.56
N ILE A 128 -0.70 4.55 3.39
CA ILE A 128 -1.06 4.03 2.07
C ILE A 128 -2.10 4.94 1.42
N VAL A 129 -3.16 5.30 2.15
CA VAL A 129 -4.21 6.17 1.60
C VAL A 129 -3.68 7.57 1.30
N ILE A 130 -2.81 8.12 2.16
CA ILE A 130 -2.13 9.40 1.91
C ILE A 130 -1.25 9.33 0.68
N ARG A 131 -0.49 8.23 0.49
CA ARG A 131 0.34 8.02 -0.71
C ARG A 131 -0.51 8.08 -1.97
N GLU A 132 -1.58 7.27 -2.04
CA GLU A 132 -2.45 7.25 -3.22
C GLU A 132 -3.11 8.62 -3.46
N GLY A 133 -3.55 9.29 -2.39
CA GLY A 133 -4.09 10.64 -2.47
C GLY A 133 -3.10 11.69 -2.96
N PHE A 134 -1.83 11.55 -2.59
CA PHE A 134 -0.75 12.44 -3.00
C PHE A 134 -0.39 12.26 -4.48
N GLU A 135 -0.33 11.03 -4.97
CA GLU A 135 -0.08 10.73 -6.39
C GLU A 135 -1.17 11.31 -7.29
N ILE A 136 -2.45 11.20 -6.86
CA ILE A 136 -3.58 11.83 -7.55
C ILE A 136 -3.47 13.36 -7.54
N ALA A 137 -3.07 13.95 -6.41
CA ALA A 137 -2.91 15.40 -6.26
C ALA A 137 -1.82 15.95 -7.19
N LEU A 138 -0.65 15.32 -7.22
CA LEU A 138 0.47 15.69 -8.10
C LEU A 138 0.12 15.52 -9.58
N PHE A 139 -0.54 14.41 -9.93
CA PHE A 139 -0.98 14.18 -11.30
C PHE A 139 -1.98 15.25 -11.76
N THR A 140 -2.92 15.63 -10.88
CA THR A 140 -3.90 16.68 -11.18
C THR A 140 -3.24 18.05 -11.29
N ALA A 141 -2.26 18.34 -10.44
CA ALA A 141 -1.50 19.59 -10.46
C ALA A 141 -0.63 19.74 -11.73
N SER A 142 0.06 18.67 -12.15
CA SER A 142 0.88 18.68 -13.39
C SER A 142 0.05 18.74 -14.67
N THR A 143 -1.15 18.13 -14.67
CA THR A 143 -1.99 18.06 -15.87
C THR A 143 -2.83 19.32 -16.11
N SER A 144 -3.10 20.16 -15.11
CA SER A 144 -3.85 21.39 -15.32
C SER A 144 -3.86 22.32 -14.11
N LEU A 145 -3.13 23.43 -14.17
CA LEU A 145 -3.35 24.52 -13.22
C LEU A 145 -4.37 25.56 -13.68
N PHE A 146 -4.78 25.69 -14.95
CA PHE A 146 -5.65 26.83 -15.31
C PHE A 146 -6.79 26.66 -16.33
N SER A 147 -6.83 25.68 -17.25
CA SER A 147 -7.87 25.69 -18.30
C SER A 147 -9.04 24.70 -18.14
N VAL A 148 -8.93 23.65 -17.30
CA VAL A 148 -9.85 22.49 -17.36
C VAL A 148 -10.14 21.85 -15.98
N PHE A 149 -10.14 22.63 -14.88
CA PHE A 149 -10.33 22.12 -13.51
C PHE A 149 -11.60 21.27 -13.33
N ILE A 150 -12.74 21.78 -13.80
CA ILE A 150 -14.05 21.11 -13.67
C ILE A 150 -14.05 19.73 -14.35
N GLN A 151 -13.45 19.64 -15.53
CA GLN A 151 -13.34 18.38 -16.28
C GLN A 151 -12.48 17.34 -15.53
N ASN A 152 -11.38 17.77 -14.92
CA ASN A 152 -10.50 16.88 -14.19
C ASN A 152 -11.11 16.45 -12.85
N PHE A 153 -11.83 17.36 -12.18
CA PHE A 153 -12.62 17.03 -10.99
C PHE A 153 -13.72 15.99 -11.29
N ILE A 154 -14.48 16.18 -12.37
CA ILE A 154 -15.47 15.19 -12.83
C ILE A 154 -14.77 13.86 -13.13
N GLY A 155 -13.62 13.90 -13.80
CA GLY A 155 -12.85 12.69 -14.10
C GLY A 155 -12.42 11.92 -12.85
N LEU A 156 -11.97 12.63 -11.81
CA LEU A 156 -11.60 12.08 -10.51
C LEU A 156 -12.81 11.45 -9.80
N MET A 157 -13.95 12.14 -9.76
CA MET A 157 -15.18 11.63 -9.13
C MET A 157 -15.71 10.36 -9.79
N ILE A 158 -15.64 10.29 -11.13
CA ILE A 158 -16.00 9.08 -11.89
C ILE A 158 -15.07 7.93 -11.49
N GLY A 159 -13.75 8.17 -11.51
CA GLY A 159 -12.76 7.15 -11.12
C GLY A 159 -12.98 6.64 -9.70
N PHE A 160 -13.21 7.54 -8.74
CA PHE A 160 -13.52 7.22 -7.35
C PHE A 160 -14.78 6.36 -7.22
N THR A 161 -15.85 6.72 -7.93
CA THR A 161 -17.14 6.00 -7.86
C THR A 161 -16.98 4.56 -8.33
N PHE A 162 -16.37 4.36 -9.51
CA PHE A 162 -16.15 3.01 -10.04
C PHE A 162 -15.20 2.18 -9.16
N ALA A 163 -14.13 2.78 -8.65
CA ALA A 163 -13.19 2.11 -7.76
C ALA A 163 -13.85 1.70 -6.44
N SER A 164 -14.70 2.55 -5.86
CA SER A 164 -15.44 2.27 -4.64
C SER A 164 -16.38 1.08 -4.80
N ILE A 165 -17.15 1.04 -5.90
CA ILE A 165 -18.09 -0.05 -6.20
C ILE A 165 -17.33 -1.38 -6.32
N LEU A 166 -16.24 -1.41 -7.09
CA LEU A 166 -15.42 -2.61 -7.26
C LEU A 166 -14.75 -3.04 -5.96
N GLY A 167 -14.20 -2.11 -5.19
CA GLY A 167 -13.59 -2.39 -3.88
C GLY A 167 -14.57 -3.06 -2.92
N ILE A 168 -15.81 -2.56 -2.85
CA ILE A 168 -16.88 -3.13 -2.02
C ILE A 168 -17.25 -4.53 -2.50
N LEU A 169 -17.40 -4.74 -3.81
CA LEU A 169 -17.71 -6.06 -4.38
C LEU A 169 -16.63 -7.10 -4.05
N ILE A 170 -15.36 -6.71 -4.16
CA ILE A 170 -14.21 -7.57 -3.87
C ILE A 170 -14.13 -7.89 -2.37
N PHE A 171 -14.41 -6.91 -1.50
CA PHE A 171 -14.51 -7.13 -0.06
C PHE A 171 -15.59 -8.17 0.31
N PHE A 172 -16.79 -8.05 -0.28
CA PHE A 172 -17.85 -9.04 -0.06
C PHE A 172 -17.46 -10.43 -0.59
N ALA A 173 -16.82 -10.49 -1.76
CA ALA A 173 -16.30 -11.74 -2.30
C ALA A 173 -15.29 -12.38 -1.34
N TYR A 174 -14.35 -11.59 -0.80
CA TYR A 174 -13.32 -12.06 0.13
C TYR A 174 -13.89 -12.66 1.43
N ILE A 175 -14.94 -12.05 1.98
CA ILE A 175 -15.59 -12.56 3.21
C ILE A 175 -16.26 -13.92 2.95
N LYS A 176 -16.82 -14.15 1.77
CA LYS A 176 -17.57 -15.37 1.42
C LYS A 176 -16.71 -16.64 1.36
N PHE A 177 -15.41 -16.54 1.17
CA PHE A 177 -14.52 -17.71 1.08
C PHE A 177 -14.15 -18.34 2.46
N SER A 178 -13.89 -19.66 2.50
CA SER A 178 -13.68 -20.46 3.71
C SER A 178 -12.34 -20.24 4.46
N LEU A 179 -12.40 -20.22 5.80
CA LEU A 179 -11.37 -19.70 6.71
C LEU A 179 -9.99 -20.41 6.67
N GLY A 180 -9.95 -21.73 6.44
CA GLY A 180 -8.74 -22.53 6.72
C GLY A 180 -7.58 -22.37 5.73
N LYS A 181 -7.87 -22.30 4.42
CA LYS A 181 -6.84 -22.12 3.38
C LYS A 181 -6.49 -20.65 3.15
N ILE A 182 -7.44 -19.76 3.39
CA ILE A 182 -7.27 -18.31 3.22
C ILE A 182 -6.21 -17.80 4.19
N PHE A 183 -6.15 -18.32 5.42
CA PHE A 183 -5.25 -17.76 6.42
C PHE A 183 -3.77 -17.75 5.96
N LYS A 184 -3.24 -18.90 5.53
CA LYS A 184 -1.85 -18.99 5.01
C LYS A 184 -1.66 -18.19 3.73
N PHE A 185 -2.69 -18.18 2.87
CA PHE A 185 -2.63 -17.46 1.61
C PHE A 185 -2.57 -15.94 1.82
N THR A 186 -3.36 -15.41 2.76
CA THR A 186 -3.39 -14.00 3.10
C THR A 186 -2.11 -13.57 3.81
N GLU A 187 -1.56 -14.38 4.73
CA GLU A 187 -0.26 -14.10 5.34
C GLU A 187 0.83 -13.97 4.27
N TYR A 188 0.87 -14.91 3.31
CA TYR A 188 1.79 -14.85 2.18
C TYR A 188 1.56 -13.61 1.30
N LEU A 189 0.30 -13.28 1.02
CA LEU A 189 -0.06 -12.12 0.19
C LEU A 189 0.40 -10.81 0.83
N ILE A 190 0.25 -10.64 2.15
CA ILE A 190 0.71 -9.44 2.86
C ILE A 190 2.24 -9.36 2.85
N ILE A 191 2.95 -10.48 3.01
CA ILE A 191 4.42 -10.51 2.93
C ILE A 191 4.88 -10.09 1.53
N VAL A 192 4.25 -10.62 0.48
CA VAL A 192 4.55 -10.25 -0.91
C VAL A 192 4.23 -8.77 -1.17
N LEU A 193 3.10 -8.27 -0.67
CA LEU A 193 2.72 -6.85 -0.78
C LEU A 193 3.77 -5.93 -0.12
N GLY A 194 4.20 -6.26 1.09
CA GLY A 194 5.25 -5.50 1.77
C GLY A 194 6.58 -5.56 1.01
N ALA A 195 6.92 -6.71 0.41
CA ALA A 195 8.12 -6.87 -0.41
C ALA A 195 8.06 -6.00 -1.67
N ALA A 196 6.90 -5.97 -2.34
CA ALA A 196 6.63 -5.11 -3.48
C ALA A 196 6.79 -3.62 -3.14
N PHE A 197 6.29 -3.20 -1.98
CA PHE A 197 6.42 -1.81 -1.52
C PHE A 197 7.86 -1.42 -1.23
N VAL A 198 8.62 -2.26 -0.51
CA VAL A 198 10.04 -2.00 -0.25
C VAL A 198 10.83 -1.98 -1.56
N GLN A 199 10.57 -2.92 -2.48
CA GLN A 199 11.23 -2.96 -3.78
C GLN A 199 10.93 -1.72 -4.62
N ASN A 200 9.65 -1.38 -4.79
CA ASN A 200 9.23 -0.24 -5.60
C ASN A 200 9.73 1.07 -5.00
N GLY A 201 9.58 1.25 -3.68
CA GLY A 201 10.07 2.43 -2.97
C GLY A 201 11.59 2.57 -3.05
N THR A 202 12.35 1.49 -2.87
CA THR A 202 13.82 1.52 -3.00
C THR A 202 14.25 1.81 -4.44
N THR A 203 13.56 1.25 -5.42
CA THR A 203 13.83 1.50 -6.84
C THR A 203 13.59 2.97 -7.18
N LYS A 204 12.42 3.52 -6.83
CA LYS A 204 12.09 4.93 -7.04
C LYS A 204 13.04 5.85 -6.27
N LEU A 205 13.43 5.51 -5.03
CA LEU A 205 14.36 6.30 -4.23
C LEU A 205 15.76 6.37 -4.86
N LEU A 206 16.24 5.25 -5.40
CA LEU A 206 17.55 5.20 -6.04
C LEU A 206 17.55 5.89 -7.41
N GLU A 207 16.46 5.77 -8.16
CA GLU A 207 16.29 6.46 -9.44
C GLU A 207 16.20 7.99 -9.25
N HIS A 208 15.30 8.48 -8.39
CA HIS A 208 15.07 9.92 -8.26
C HIS A 208 16.04 10.59 -7.27
N GLY A 209 16.53 9.88 -6.26
CA GLY A 209 17.47 10.40 -5.28
C GLY A 209 18.92 10.40 -5.74
N PHE A 210 19.37 9.26 -6.28
CA PHE A 210 20.78 9.02 -6.60
C PHE A 210 21.06 8.87 -8.10
N ASN A 211 20.03 8.97 -8.96
CA ASN A 211 20.12 8.78 -10.42
C ASN A 211 20.65 7.38 -10.81
N ILE A 212 20.45 6.39 -9.94
CA ILE A 212 20.87 5.01 -10.16
C ILE A 212 19.68 4.22 -10.69
N HIS A 213 19.71 3.91 -11.99
CA HIS A 213 18.67 3.10 -12.63
C HIS A 213 18.90 1.61 -12.38
N LEU A 214 18.22 1.06 -11.37
CA LEU A 214 18.29 -0.38 -11.05
C LEU A 214 17.82 -1.27 -12.19
N SER A 215 16.97 -0.74 -13.08
CA SER A 215 16.49 -1.37 -14.31
C SER A 215 17.60 -1.62 -15.34
N LYS A 216 18.76 -0.95 -15.24
CA LYS A 216 19.90 -1.16 -16.16
C LYS A 216 20.93 -2.18 -15.67
N VAL A 217 20.88 -2.59 -14.41
CA VAL A 217 21.82 -3.57 -13.84
C VAL A 217 21.21 -4.98 -13.97
N LEU A 218 21.62 -5.74 -14.99
CA LEU A 218 21.14 -7.11 -15.27
C LEU A 218 19.60 -7.21 -15.29
N SER A 219 18.97 -6.58 -16.28
CA SER A 219 17.55 -6.79 -16.57
C SER A 219 17.31 -8.07 -17.35
N PHE A 220 16.26 -8.79 -16.98
CA PHE A 220 15.76 -9.94 -17.74
C PHE A 220 14.34 -9.59 -18.20
N PRO A 221 14.10 -9.43 -19.51
CA PRO A 221 12.80 -8.98 -20.01
C PRO A 221 11.74 -10.05 -19.75
N LEU A 222 10.80 -9.74 -18.86
CA LEU A 222 9.64 -10.60 -18.58
C LEU A 222 8.54 -10.31 -19.61
N ASN A 223 8.76 -10.73 -20.87
CA ASN A 223 7.85 -10.45 -21.99
C ASN A 223 6.45 -11.08 -21.83
N PHE A 224 6.30 -12.06 -20.94
CA PHE A 224 5.01 -12.63 -20.56
C PHE A 224 4.13 -11.66 -19.75
N LEU A 225 4.73 -10.69 -19.04
CA LEU A 225 3.97 -9.74 -18.24
C LEU A 225 3.28 -8.69 -19.12
N PRO A 226 2.09 -8.19 -18.72
CA PRO A 226 1.46 -7.05 -19.37
C PRO A 226 2.29 -5.77 -19.21
N ASN A 227 2.12 -4.82 -20.14
CA ASN A 227 2.87 -3.56 -20.10
C ASN A 227 2.49 -2.72 -18.87
N THR A 228 3.43 -1.99 -18.26
CA THR A 228 3.18 -1.15 -17.07
C THR A 228 2.20 -0.01 -17.33
N ASN A 229 2.03 0.38 -18.60
CA ASN A 229 1.01 1.35 -19.01
C ASN A 229 -0.41 0.78 -19.01
N SER A 230 -0.56 -0.55 -19.00
CA SER A 230 -1.87 -1.20 -18.86
C SER A 230 -2.28 -1.27 -17.38
N LEU A 231 -3.59 -1.24 -17.13
CA LEU A 231 -4.12 -1.31 -15.76
C LEU A 231 -3.62 -2.57 -15.02
N ILE A 232 -3.66 -3.71 -15.70
CA ILE A 232 -3.22 -5.00 -15.14
C ILE A 232 -1.71 -4.97 -14.85
N GLY A 233 -0.90 -4.46 -15.77
CA GLY A 233 0.55 -4.36 -15.57
C GLY A 233 0.92 -3.44 -14.40
N HIS A 234 0.21 -2.33 -14.22
CA HIS A 234 0.41 -1.47 -13.06
C HIS A 234 0.03 -2.16 -11.75
N MET A 235 -1.12 -2.83 -11.70
CA MET A 235 -1.53 -3.57 -10.49
C MET A 235 -0.57 -4.71 -10.16
N MET A 236 -0.02 -5.39 -11.17
CA MET A 236 1.01 -6.40 -10.96
C MET A 236 2.29 -5.79 -10.38
N LYS A 237 2.72 -4.64 -10.89
CA LYS A 237 3.87 -3.91 -10.36
C LYS A 237 3.61 -3.46 -8.92
N SER A 238 2.43 -2.93 -8.60
CA SER A 238 2.18 -2.39 -7.27
C SER A 238 1.98 -3.47 -6.20
N PHE A 239 1.19 -4.51 -6.50
CA PHE A 239 0.90 -5.57 -5.53
C PHE A 239 1.99 -6.64 -5.43
N PHE A 240 2.69 -6.94 -6.53
CA PHE A 240 3.65 -8.03 -6.59
C PHE A 240 5.08 -7.56 -6.88
N GLY A 241 5.31 -6.29 -7.19
CA GLY A 241 6.64 -5.77 -7.54
C GLY A 241 7.11 -6.15 -8.95
N LEU A 242 6.26 -6.84 -9.73
CA LEU A 242 6.63 -7.42 -11.02
C LEU A 242 6.37 -6.45 -12.18
N ASP A 243 7.43 -6.10 -12.90
CA ASP A 243 7.37 -5.31 -14.13
C ASP A 243 8.12 -5.98 -15.28
N ARG A 244 7.89 -5.51 -16.52
CA ARG A 244 8.58 -6.06 -17.71
C ARG A 244 10.10 -5.86 -17.65
N GLU A 245 10.52 -4.75 -17.05
CA GLU A 245 11.92 -4.40 -16.83
C GLU A 245 12.41 -4.85 -15.46
N PHE A 246 12.13 -6.11 -15.13
CA PHE A 246 12.58 -6.70 -13.88
C PHE A 246 14.09 -6.89 -13.91
N SER A 247 14.78 -6.48 -12.85
CA SER A 247 16.22 -6.59 -12.73
C SER A 247 16.63 -7.47 -11.56
N PHE A 248 17.86 -7.99 -11.62
CA PHE A 248 18.39 -8.79 -10.53
C PHE A 248 18.39 -8.02 -9.20
N SER A 249 18.64 -6.71 -9.23
CA SER A 249 18.59 -5.85 -8.04
C SER A 249 17.18 -5.78 -7.43
N LYS A 250 16.14 -5.68 -8.25
CA LYS A 250 14.74 -5.74 -7.78
C LYS A 250 14.42 -7.09 -7.14
N PHE A 251 14.85 -8.18 -7.77
CA PHE A 251 14.72 -9.53 -7.21
C PHE A 251 15.44 -9.67 -5.86
N ALA A 252 16.66 -9.16 -5.76
CA ALA A 252 17.48 -9.23 -4.56
C ALA A 252 16.85 -8.44 -3.39
N ILE A 253 16.28 -7.26 -3.64
CA ILE A 253 15.57 -6.48 -2.61
C ILE A 253 14.33 -7.24 -2.12
N MET A 254 13.51 -7.74 -3.05
CA MET A 254 12.29 -8.47 -2.73
C MET A 254 12.61 -9.77 -1.96
N GLY A 255 13.59 -10.53 -2.45
CA GLY A 255 14.08 -11.75 -1.82
C GLY A 255 14.71 -11.49 -0.45
N GLY A 256 15.49 -10.42 -0.30
CA GLY A 256 16.08 -9.99 0.96
C GLY A 256 15.02 -9.68 2.02
N TYR A 257 13.99 -8.92 1.65
CA TYR A 257 12.86 -8.61 2.54
C TYR A 257 12.14 -9.89 3.01
N ILE A 258 11.80 -10.79 2.07
CA ILE A 258 11.13 -12.06 2.39
C ILE A 258 12.00 -12.93 3.29
N LEU A 259 13.31 -13.02 2.99
CA LEU A 259 14.26 -13.82 3.75
C LEU A 259 14.44 -13.29 5.17
N ILE A 260 14.50 -11.96 5.37
CA ILE A 260 14.54 -11.35 6.69
C ILE A 260 13.30 -11.72 7.50
N ILE A 261 12.10 -11.60 6.92
CA ILE A 261 10.85 -11.99 7.61
C ILE A 261 10.88 -13.47 7.99
N TYR A 262 11.29 -14.33 7.05
CA TYR A 262 11.35 -15.77 7.28
C TYR A 262 12.35 -16.16 8.38
N LEU A 263 13.54 -15.54 8.40
CA LEU A 263 14.53 -15.73 9.47
C LEU A 263 14.00 -15.26 10.84
N LEU A 264 13.29 -14.14 10.87
CA LEU A 264 12.65 -13.64 12.10
C LEU A 264 11.57 -14.61 12.60
N PHE A 265 10.82 -15.25 11.70
CA PHE A 265 9.84 -16.29 12.07
C PHE A 265 10.52 -17.55 12.64
N LEU A 266 11.60 -18.01 12.00
CA LEU A 266 12.36 -19.19 12.47
C LEU A 266 12.97 -18.97 13.86
N LYS A 267 13.60 -17.81 14.08
CA LYS A 267 14.24 -17.47 15.37
C LYS A 267 13.26 -17.47 16.54
N LYS A 268 11.97 -17.22 16.27
CA LYS A 268 10.92 -17.22 17.30
C LYS A 268 10.40 -18.61 17.63
N LYS A 269 10.36 -19.50 16.63
CA LYS A 269 9.96 -20.91 16.83
C LYS A 269 10.94 -21.69 17.73
N VAL A 270 12.20 -21.26 17.78
CA VAL A 270 13.24 -21.85 18.65
C VAL A 270 13.15 -21.35 20.11
N LYS A 271 12.42 -20.26 20.36
CA LYS A 271 12.33 -19.61 21.68
C LYS A 271 11.02 -19.90 22.42
N ASN A 272 10.08 -20.60 21.79
CA ASN A 272 8.87 -21.18 22.36
C ASN A 272 9.09 -22.68 22.61
#